data_AF-A0A659UM77-F1
#
_entry.id   AF-A0A659UM77-F1
#
_cell.length_a   1.000
_cell.length_b   1.000
_cell.length_c   1.000
_cell.angle_alpha   90.00
_cell.angle_beta   90.00
_cell.angle_gamma   90.00
#
_symmetry.space_group_name_H-M   'P 1'
#
loop_
_entity.id
_entity.type
_entity.pdbx_description
1 polymer ?
#
loop_
_entity_poly.entity_id
_entity_poly.type
_entity_poly.pdbx_seq_one_letter_code
_entity_poly.pdbx_strand_id
1 'polypeptide(L)' 'GCDGFIVTPTEMPGSFEAFTRSVVPILQKRGLFRREYPGSTLRETLKV' A
#
# COMPACT_ATOMS: atom_id res chain seq x y z
N GLY A 1 -9.87 14.99 0.34
CA GLY A 1 -9.75 13.54 0.12
C GLY A 1 -8.77 12.99 1.13
N CYS A 2 -8.72 11.67 1.34
CA CYS A 2 -7.70 11.05 2.18
C CYS A 2 -6.49 10.66 1.30
N ASP A 3 -5.27 10.95 1.75
CA ASP A 3 -4.02 10.61 1.03
C ASP A 3 -3.54 9.18 1.32
N GLY A 4 -4.04 8.55 2.38
CA GLY A 4 -3.67 7.20 2.78
C GLY A 4 -4.53 6.64 3.91
N PHE A 5 -4.27 5.37 4.26
CA PHE A 5 -4.98 4.64 5.30
C PHE A 5 -3.99 3.93 6.21
N ILE A 6 -4.37 3.80 7.49
CA ILE A 6 -3.70 2.91 8.44
C ILE A 6 -4.42 1.56 8.38
N VAL A 7 -3.69 0.49 8.06
CA VAL A 7 -4.22 -0.87 8.00
C VAL A 7 -3.80 -1.61 9.25
N THR A 8 -4.76 -1.92 10.13
CA THR A 8 -4.54 -2.70 11.36
C THR A 8 -4.91 -4.16 11.14
N PRO A 9 -4.01 -5.12 11.40
CA PRO A 9 -4.30 -6.54 11.23
C PRO A 9 -5.21 -7.06 12.35
N THR A 10 -6.06 -8.04 12.04
CA THR A 10 -6.81 -8.81 13.05
C THR A 10 -5.97 -9.95 13.62
N GLU A 11 -5.05 -10.50 12.81
CA GLU A 11 -4.14 -11.58 13.17
C GLU A 11 -2.81 -11.47 12.42
N MET A 12 -1.68 -11.83 13.06
CA MET A 12 -0.35 -11.77 12.46
C MET A 12 0.29 -13.16 12.37
N PRO A 13 1.01 -13.47 11.27
CA PRO A 13 1.34 -12.58 10.13
C PRO A 13 0.29 -12.55 8.99
N GLY A 14 -0.72 -13.41 9.01
CA GLY A 14 -1.59 -13.70 7.85
C GLY A 14 -2.40 -12.51 7.30
N SER A 15 -2.83 -11.57 8.14
CA SER A 15 -3.69 -10.46 7.68
C SER A 15 -3.03 -9.58 6.61
N PHE A 16 -1.74 -9.30 6.76
CA PHE A 16 -1.02 -8.48 5.77
C PHE A 16 -0.77 -9.23 4.47
N GLU A 17 -0.52 -10.54 4.53
CA GLU A 17 -0.36 -11.36 3.33
C GLU A 17 -1.68 -11.45 2.56
N ALA A 18 -2.79 -11.71 3.24
CA ALA A 18 -4.12 -11.75 2.63
C ALA A 18 -4.48 -10.41 1.98
N PHE A 19 -4.21 -9.30 2.66
CA PHE A 19 -4.44 -7.96 2.14
C PHE A 19 -3.59 -7.66 0.90
N THR A 20 -2.29 -7.94 0.97
CA THR A 20 -1.36 -7.68 -0.15
C THR A 20 -1.64 -8.55 -1.36
N ARG A 21 -2.08 -9.81 -1.18
CA ARG A 21 -2.47 -10.69 -2.30
C ARG A 21 -3.80 -10.33 -2.93
N SER A 22 -4.75 -9.80 -2.15
CA SER A 22 -6.13 -9.59 -2.61
C SER A 22 -6.41 -8.15 -3.03
N VAL A 23 -5.98 -7.16 -2.24
CA VAL A 23 -6.37 -5.75 -2.40
C VAL A 23 -5.38 -4.98 -3.26
N VAL A 24 -4.07 -5.14 -3.02
CA VAL A 24 -3.02 -4.38 -3.73
C VAL A 24 -3.11 -4.52 -5.26
N PRO A 25 -3.35 -5.71 -5.85
CA PRO A 25 -3.48 -5.83 -7.31
C PRO A 25 -4.65 -5.03 -7.89
N ILE A 26 -5.75 -4.94 -7.14
CA ILE A 26 -6.93 -4.16 -7.56
C ILE A 26 -6.60 -2.67 -7.55
N LEU A 27 -5.93 -2.18 -6.51
CA LEU A 27 -5.51 -0.78 -6.41
C LEU A 27 -4.49 -0.43 -7.51
N GLN A 28 -3.54 -1.31 -7.79
CA GLN A 28 -2.58 -1.15 -8.88
C GLN A 28 -3.23 -1.18 -10.27
N LYS A 29 -4.25 -2.02 -10.48
CA LYS A 29 -5.03 -2.04 -11.73
C LYS A 29 -5.80 -0.75 -11.95
N ARG A 30 -6.25 -0.10 -10.87
CA ARG A 30 -6.96 1.18 -10.90
C ARG A 30 -6.03 2.40 -10.90
N GLY A 31 -4.71 2.21 -10.86
CA GLY A 31 -3.74 3.32 -10.79
C GLY A 31 -3.73 4.06 -9.46
N LEU A 32 -4.31 3.49 -8.40
CA LEU A 32 -4.41 4.09 -7.06
C LEU A 32 -3.26 3.68 -6.13
N PHE A 33 -2.44 2.72 -6.54
CA PHE A 33 -1.31 2.26 -5.76
C PHE A 33 -0.08 2.02 -6.64
N ARG A 34 1.09 2.36 -6.09
CA ARG A 34 2.39 2.25 -6.76
C ARG A 34 2.77 0.78 -7.04
N ARG A 35 3.53 0.57 -8.11
CA ARG A 35 4.15 -0.73 -8.46
C ARG A 35 5.61 -0.81 -8.04
N GLU A 36 6.28 0.34 -7.98
CA GLU A 36 7.68 0.48 -7.59
C GLU A 36 7.83 1.68 -6.65
N TYR A 37 8.93 1.70 -5.93
CA TYR A 37 9.28 2.78 -5.01
C TYR A 37 10.17 3.79 -5.76
N PRO A 38 9.71 5.05 -5.97
CA PRO A 38 10.41 6.00 -6.84
C PRO A 38 11.58 6.74 -6.16
N GLY A 39 11.73 6.60 -4.84
CA GLY A 39 12.69 7.37 -4.04
C GLY A 39 13.53 6.48 -3.12
N SER A 40 14.69 7.00 -2.74
CA SER A 40 15.60 6.39 -1.78
C SER A 40 15.23 6.72 -0.33
N THR A 41 14.49 7.81 -0.11
CA THR A 41 14.01 8.21 1.21
C THR A 41 12.49 8.06 1.32
N LEU A 42 11.99 7.95 2.56
CA LEU A 42 10.55 7.96 2.82
C LEU A 42 9.89 9.22 2.26
N ARG A 43 10.51 10.39 2.43
CA ARG A 43 10.01 11.67 1.94
C ARG A 43 9.86 11.68 0.42
N GLU A 44 10.86 11.16 -0.31
CA GLU A 44 10.80 11.04 -1.78
C GLU A 44 9.69 10.09 -2.24
N THR A 45 9.45 9.02 -1.49
CA THR A 45 8.39 8.05 -1.80
C THR A 45 6.99 8.62 -1.59
N LEU A 46 6.80 9.45 -0.57
CA LEU A 46 5.49 10.01 -0.21
C LEU A 46 5.07 11.19 -1.08
N LYS A 47 6.01 11.84 -1.79
CA LYS A 47 5.76 13.00 -2.67
C LYS A 47 4.75 13.99 -2.07
N VAL A 48 4.98 14.35 -0.81
CA VAL A 48 4.18 15.34 -0.08
C VAL A 48 4.20 16.68 -0.80
#